data_AF-A0A519QJF7-F1
#
_entry.id   AF-A0A519QJF7-F1
#
_cell.length_a   1.000
_cell.length_b   1.000
_cell.length_c   1.000
_cell.angle_alpha   90.00
_cell.angle_beta   90.00
_cell.angle_gamma   90.00
#
_symmetry.space_group_name_H-M   'P 1'
#
loop_
_entity.id
_entity.type
_entity.pdbx_description
1 polymer ?
#
loop_
_entity_poly.entity_id
_entity_poly.type
_entity_poly.pdbx_seq_one_letter_code
_entity_poly.pdbx_strand_id
1 'polypeptide(L)'
;MVYICPECNNSNKDLIREIDFLNYIEALLEQNVEFSETKRDVLIGNNTKWRIDIFTKDRGTELFLEISAYTFLDAPRIYDLVNELTIYQKEIHNSNLAIAVLCVVSEDTKRYFAQKQIAVWDIDYISKRFGKEIIKLKHPIFTKLFIANLDKKPEIKLVKKLELIKPGRAEWSLYQKLMNEILTTLFCPPLDNPHYEITDDFKINRRDFIIPNYCESGFWAYMRDQYSADFIIIDAKNYSKKVQKRDVLQVSNYLKKHGAGLFGIIISRTEQDLSASLTIREVWAIQRKLIIGHFQERF
;
A
#
# COMPACT_ATOMS: atom_id res chain seq x y z
N MET A 1 -12.13 -30.46 -37.71
CA MET A 1 -10.73 -30.05 -37.50
C MET A 1 -10.79 -28.65 -36.90
N VAL A 2 -10.57 -28.54 -35.59
CA VAL A 2 -10.66 -27.25 -34.88
C VAL A 2 -9.37 -26.49 -35.17
N TYR A 3 -9.46 -25.40 -35.92
CA TYR A 3 -8.31 -24.53 -36.19
C TYR A 3 -8.10 -23.64 -34.97
N ILE A 4 -7.12 -24.00 -34.15
CA ILE A 4 -6.66 -23.17 -33.03
C ILE A 4 -5.61 -22.18 -33.60
N CYS A 5 -5.81 -20.89 -33.32
CA CYS A 5 -4.91 -19.82 -33.74
C CYS A 5 -3.48 -20.05 -33.19
N PRO A 6 -2.42 -19.95 -34.02
CA PRO A 6 -1.04 -20.12 -33.58
C PRO A 6 -0.58 -19.07 -32.54
N GLU A 7 -1.13 -17.85 -32.57
CA GLU A 7 -0.82 -16.81 -31.57
C GLU A 7 -1.40 -17.13 -30.18
N CYS A 8 -2.56 -17.79 -30.12
CA CYS A 8 -3.16 -18.22 -28.84
C CYS A 8 -2.40 -19.39 -28.18
N ASN A 9 -1.57 -20.10 -28.95
CA ASN A 9 -0.89 -21.31 -28.47
C ASN A 9 0.61 -21.10 -28.17
N ASN A 10 1.16 -19.88 -28.33
CA ASN A 10 2.60 -19.67 -28.26
C ASN A 10 3.11 -18.43 -27.47
N SER A 11 2.36 -17.92 -26.50
CA SER A 11 2.91 -16.91 -25.57
C SER A 11 2.44 -17.10 -24.13
N ASN A 12 3.42 -17.27 -23.24
CA ASN A 12 3.38 -17.28 -21.77
C ASN A 12 2.82 -18.52 -21.06
N LYS A 13 3.73 -19.41 -20.67
CA LYS A 13 3.52 -20.32 -19.52
C LYS A 13 3.38 -19.58 -18.17
N ASP A 14 3.66 -18.28 -18.14
CA ASP A 14 3.60 -17.42 -16.95
C ASP A 14 2.35 -16.51 -16.88
N LEU A 15 1.43 -16.58 -17.87
CA LEU A 15 0.19 -15.79 -17.82
C LEU A 15 -0.91 -16.58 -17.11
N ILE A 16 -1.55 -15.97 -16.12
CA ILE A 16 -2.75 -16.54 -15.48
C ILE A 16 -3.85 -16.57 -16.54
N ARG A 17 -4.39 -17.75 -16.84
CA ARG A 17 -5.51 -17.88 -17.79
C ARG A 17 -6.81 -17.48 -17.11
N GLU A 18 -7.71 -16.90 -17.88
CA GLU A 18 -9.04 -16.50 -17.41
C GLU A 18 -9.84 -17.68 -16.86
N ILE A 19 -9.75 -18.85 -17.50
CA ILE A 19 -10.38 -20.07 -16.99
C ILE A 19 -9.83 -20.50 -15.63
N ASP A 20 -8.53 -20.29 -15.36
CA ASP A 20 -7.95 -20.62 -14.06
C ASP A 20 -8.46 -19.64 -12.99
N PHE A 21 -8.62 -18.37 -13.36
CA PHE A 21 -9.17 -17.35 -12.46
C PHE A 21 -10.66 -17.59 -12.17
N LEU A 22 -11.45 -17.92 -13.19
CA LEU A 22 -12.86 -18.29 -13.07
C LEU A 22 -13.03 -19.49 -12.14
N ASN A 23 -12.25 -20.57 -12.37
CA ASN A 23 -12.25 -21.75 -11.50
C ASN A 23 -11.91 -21.39 -10.04
N TYR A 24 -10.97 -20.47 -9.85
CA TYR A 24 -10.58 -20.05 -8.51
C TYR A 24 -11.66 -19.22 -7.81
N ILE A 25 -12.28 -18.27 -8.50
CA ILE A 25 -13.38 -17.47 -7.96
C ILE A 25 -14.58 -18.36 -7.62
N GLU A 26 -14.96 -19.30 -8.47
CA GLU A 26 -16.03 -20.24 -8.15
C GLU A 26 -15.72 -21.03 -6.86
N ALA A 27 -14.50 -21.56 -6.74
CA ALA A 27 -14.08 -22.28 -5.54
C ALA A 27 -14.12 -21.39 -4.27
N LEU A 28 -13.85 -20.09 -4.37
CA LEU A 28 -14.00 -19.15 -3.25
C LEU A 28 -15.48 -18.96 -2.87
N LEU A 29 -16.36 -18.82 -3.87
CA LEU A 29 -17.79 -18.68 -3.66
C LEU A 29 -18.38 -19.93 -3.00
N GLU A 30 -18.04 -21.12 -3.49
CA GLU A 30 -18.54 -22.39 -2.95
C GLU A 30 -18.10 -22.66 -1.49
N GLN A 31 -16.96 -22.11 -1.06
CA GLN A 31 -16.48 -22.26 0.32
C GLN A 31 -17.00 -21.19 1.28
N ASN A 32 -17.58 -20.10 0.76
CA ASN A 32 -18.05 -19.00 1.57
C ASN A 32 -19.55 -19.16 1.86
N VAL A 33 -19.89 -19.30 3.14
CA VAL A 33 -21.27 -19.56 3.62
C VAL A 33 -22.28 -18.46 3.29
N GLU A 34 -21.81 -17.26 2.93
CA GLU A 34 -22.70 -16.16 2.54
C GLU A 34 -23.18 -16.27 1.09
N PHE A 35 -22.56 -17.14 0.29
CA PHE A 35 -22.91 -17.36 -1.11
C PHE A 35 -23.64 -18.69 -1.29
N SER A 36 -24.58 -18.73 -2.23
CA SER A 36 -25.33 -19.93 -2.58
C SER A 36 -25.76 -19.94 -4.04
N GLU A 37 -26.23 -21.09 -4.53
CA GLU A 37 -26.77 -21.26 -5.89
C GLU A 37 -25.80 -20.85 -7.01
N THR A 38 -24.49 -21.07 -6.81
CA THR A 38 -23.46 -20.73 -7.80
C THR A 38 -23.63 -21.56 -9.07
N LYS A 39 -23.63 -20.89 -10.24
CA LYS A 39 -23.76 -21.49 -11.58
C LYS A 39 -22.82 -20.79 -12.55
N ARG A 40 -22.34 -21.52 -13.56
CA ARG A 40 -21.50 -20.99 -14.64
C ARG A 40 -22.27 -20.71 -15.92
N ASP A 41 -21.66 -19.90 -16.78
CA ASP A 41 -22.05 -19.72 -18.18
C ASP A 41 -23.55 -19.39 -18.31
N VAL A 42 -24.05 -18.50 -17.45
CA VAL A 42 -25.47 -18.19 -17.34
C VAL A 42 -25.89 -17.31 -18.50
N LEU A 43 -26.95 -17.73 -19.19
CA LEU A 43 -27.51 -16.99 -20.29
C LEU A 43 -28.51 -15.94 -19.77
N ILE A 44 -28.32 -14.70 -20.20
CA ILE A 44 -29.19 -13.56 -19.88
C ILE A 44 -29.74 -12.92 -21.15
N GLY A 45 -30.80 -12.13 -20.99
CA GLY A 45 -31.43 -11.38 -22.08
C GLY A 45 -32.51 -12.16 -22.83
N ASN A 46 -33.57 -11.45 -23.24
CA ASN A 46 -34.75 -12.04 -23.85
C ASN A 46 -34.62 -12.18 -25.38
N ASN A 47 -34.09 -11.15 -26.04
CA ASN A 47 -33.94 -11.11 -27.50
C ASN A 47 -32.55 -11.58 -27.95
N THR A 48 -31.51 -11.04 -27.32
CA THR A 48 -30.11 -11.44 -27.55
C THR A 48 -29.64 -12.15 -26.30
N LYS A 49 -29.16 -13.39 -26.46
CA LYS A 49 -28.62 -14.17 -25.36
C LYS A 49 -27.15 -13.82 -25.15
N TRP A 50 -26.86 -13.21 -24.02
CA TRP A 50 -25.49 -12.97 -23.55
C TRP A 50 -25.13 -14.02 -22.53
N ARG A 51 -23.83 -14.31 -22.40
CA ARG A 51 -23.33 -15.30 -21.44
C ARG A 51 -22.49 -14.56 -20.41
N ILE A 52 -22.88 -14.67 -19.15
CA ILE A 52 -22.09 -14.21 -18.00
C ILE A 52 -21.39 -15.41 -17.38
N ASP A 53 -20.15 -15.21 -16.95
CA ASP A 53 -19.31 -16.28 -16.41
C ASP A 53 -19.89 -16.97 -15.18
N ILE A 54 -20.35 -16.20 -14.19
CA ILE A 54 -20.86 -16.74 -12.93
C ILE A 54 -22.16 -16.03 -12.50
N PHE A 55 -23.13 -16.82 -12.05
CA PHE A 55 -24.26 -16.38 -11.23
C PHE A 55 -24.12 -16.95 -9.82
N THR A 56 -24.49 -16.19 -8.80
CA THR A 56 -24.58 -16.64 -7.41
C THR A 56 -25.59 -15.79 -6.63
N LYS A 57 -25.97 -16.21 -5.43
CA LYS A 57 -26.71 -15.38 -4.47
C LYS A 57 -25.78 -14.96 -3.33
N ASP A 58 -25.49 -13.67 -3.21
CA ASP A 58 -24.80 -13.09 -2.05
C ASP A 58 -25.83 -12.69 -0.99
N ARG A 59 -25.84 -13.41 0.13
CA ARG A 59 -26.80 -13.23 1.25
C ARG A 59 -28.26 -13.22 0.76
N GLY A 60 -28.57 -14.08 -0.21
CA GLY A 60 -29.89 -14.21 -0.82
C GLY A 60 -30.21 -13.23 -1.95
N THR A 61 -29.32 -12.27 -2.24
CA THR A 61 -29.48 -11.32 -3.35
C THR A 61 -28.75 -11.82 -4.59
N GLU A 62 -29.39 -11.78 -5.75
CA GLU A 62 -28.77 -12.20 -7.01
C GLU A 62 -27.56 -11.33 -7.39
N LEU A 63 -26.49 -12.01 -7.77
CA LEU A 63 -25.25 -11.42 -8.24
C LEU A 63 -24.79 -12.15 -9.50
N PHE A 64 -24.61 -11.38 -10.56
CA PHE A 64 -23.95 -11.77 -11.78
C PHE A 64 -22.50 -11.28 -11.73
N LEU A 65 -21.56 -12.12 -12.14
CA LEU A 65 -20.14 -11.85 -12.03
C LEU A 65 -19.44 -12.21 -13.34
N GLU A 66 -18.82 -11.19 -13.93
CA GLU A 66 -17.92 -11.33 -15.08
C GLU A 66 -16.49 -11.52 -14.59
N ILE A 67 -15.73 -12.44 -15.19
CA ILE A 67 -14.35 -12.73 -14.81
C ILE A 67 -13.41 -12.22 -15.89
N SER A 68 -12.46 -11.38 -15.49
CA SER A 68 -11.41 -10.95 -16.40
C SER A 68 -10.03 -11.05 -15.77
N ALA A 69 -9.14 -11.86 -16.37
CA ALA A 69 -7.79 -12.06 -15.86
C ALA A 69 -6.83 -10.89 -16.13
N TYR A 70 -7.34 -9.67 -16.30
CA TYR A 70 -6.52 -8.48 -16.49
C TYR A 70 -5.67 -8.18 -15.24
N THR A 71 -4.36 -8.14 -15.46
CA THR A 71 -3.35 -7.71 -14.47
C THR A 71 -3.07 -6.20 -14.51
N PHE A 72 -3.64 -5.49 -15.48
CA PHE A 72 -3.69 -4.02 -15.53
C PHE A 72 -4.86 -3.53 -16.38
N LEU A 73 -5.39 -2.34 -16.06
CA LEU A 73 -6.46 -1.67 -16.79
C LEU A 73 -5.98 -0.27 -17.25
N ASP A 74 -5.93 -0.07 -18.56
CA ASP A 74 -5.73 1.24 -19.18
C ASP A 74 -7.09 1.87 -19.58
N ALA A 75 -7.07 3.14 -20.00
CA ALA A 75 -8.31 3.86 -20.32
C ALA A 75 -9.14 3.19 -21.43
N PRO A 76 -8.57 2.69 -22.55
CA PRO A 76 -9.33 1.96 -23.55
C PRO A 76 -10.00 0.69 -23.01
N ARG A 77 -9.28 -0.14 -22.24
CA ARG A 77 -9.89 -1.36 -21.66
C ARG A 77 -10.99 -1.05 -20.67
N ILE A 78 -10.82 -0.01 -19.85
CA ILE A 78 -11.86 0.44 -18.93
C ILE A 78 -13.11 0.85 -19.72
N TYR A 79 -12.93 1.59 -20.82
CA TYR A 79 -14.03 2.01 -21.66
C TYR A 79 -14.78 0.82 -22.28
N ASP A 80 -14.05 -0.14 -22.85
CA ASP A 80 -14.62 -1.33 -23.48
C ASP A 80 -15.39 -2.19 -22.47
N LEU A 81 -14.78 -2.49 -21.31
CA LEU A 81 -15.41 -3.25 -20.22
C LEU A 81 -16.69 -2.58 -19.73
N VAL A 82 -16.65 -1.27 -19.50
CA VAL A 82 -17.83 -0.54 -19.00
C VAL A 82 -18.95 -0.57 -20.03
N ASN A 83 -18.65 -0.42 -21.32
CA ASN A 83 -19.67 -0.47 -22.36
C ASN A 83 -20.33 -1.85 -22.44
N GLU A 84 -19.54 -2.91 -22.45
CA GLU A 84 -20.03 -4.29 -22.48
C GLU A 84 -20.90 -4.60 -21.24
N LEU A 85 -20.38 -4.36 -20.05
CA LEU A 85 -21.09 -4.65 -18.80
C LEU A 85 -22.34 -3.77 -18.61
N THR A 86 -22.37 -2.57 -19.19
CA THR A 86 -23.58 -1.73 -19.20
C THR A 86 -24.70 -2.36 -20.04
N ILE A 87 -24.36 -3.14 -21.08
CA ILE A 87 -25.35 -3.92 -21.83
C ILE A 87 -25.90 -5.02 -20.93
N TYR A 88 -25.02 -5.77 -20.25
CA TYR A 88 -25.44 -6.84 -19.34
C TYR A 88 -26.33 -6.33 -18.21
N GLN A 89 -25.95 -5.20 -17.59
CA GLN A 89 -26.72 -4.58 -16.51
C GLN A 89 -28.17 -4.27 -16.90
N LYS A 90 -28.43 -3.94 -18.16
CA LYS A 90 -29.79 -3.65 -18.66
C LYS A 90 -30.64 -4.91 -18.80
N GLU A 91 -30.01 -6.05 -19.07
CA GLU A 91 -30.71 -7.32 -19.31
C GLU A 91 -31.01 -8.09 -18.01
N ILE A 92 -30.29 -7.84 -16.91
CA ILE A 92 -30.42 -8.59 -15.64
C ILE A 92 -31.47 -8.04 -14.65
N HIS A 93 -32.48 -7.29 -15.11
CA HIS A 93 -33.69 -6.93 -14.34
C HIS A 93 -33.48 -6.44 -12.89
N ASN A 94 -32.52 -5.52 -12.66
CA ASN A 94 -32.14 -4.95 -11.35
C ASN A 94 -31.37 -5.88 -10.40
N SER A 95 -30.88 -7.02 -10.87
CA SER A 95 -29.91 -7.82 -10.12
C SER A 95 -28.53 -7.15 -10.10
N ASN A 96 -27.69 -7.53 -9.14
CA ASN A 96 -26.36 -6.94 -9.00
C ASN A 96 -25.41 -7.49 -10.07
N LEU A 97 -24.53 -6.64 -10.60
CA LEU A 97 -23.43 -7.04 -11.49
C LEU A 97 -22.09 -6.64 -10.88
N ALA A 98 -21.12 -7.52 -10.99
CA ALA A 98 -19.74 -7.23 -10.66
C ALA A 98 -18.79 -7.73 -11.76
N ILE A 99 -17.60 -7.13 -11.82
CA ILE A 99 -16.47 -7.66 -12.57
C ILE A 99 -15.32 -8.01 -11.62
N ALA A 100 -14.79 -9.23 -11.73
CA ALA A 100 -13.59 -9.65 -11.02
C ALA A 100 -12.34 -9.43 -11.88
N VAL A 101 -11.31 -8.80 -11.30
CA VAL A 101 -10.03 -8.53 -11.97
C VAL A 101 -8.82 -8.85 -11.10
N LEU A 102 -7.67 -9.13 -11.72
CA LEU A 102 -6.42 -9.51 -11.04
C LEU A 102 -5.49 -8.31 -10.76
N CYS A 103 -5.95 -7.09 -10.96
CA CYS A 103 -5.22 -5.86 -10.65
C CYS A 103 -5.86 -5.10 -9.48
N VAL A 104 -5.14 -4.12 -8.93
CA VAL A 104 -5.73 -3.10 -8.04
C VAL A 104 -6.35 -2.04 -8.92
N VAL A 105 -7.59 -1.66 -8.65
CA VAL A 105 -8.30 -0.63 -9.41
C VAL A 105 -8.36 0.66 -8.59
N SER A 106 -8.05 1.80 -9.22
CA SER A 106 -8.10 3.10 -8.55
C SER A 106 -9.52 3.46 -8.09
N GLU A 107 -9.65 4.27 -7.05
CA GLU A 107 -10.96 4.69 -6.54
C GLU A 107 -11.75 5.53 -7.57
N ASP A 108 -11.07 6.30 -8.43
CA ASP A 108 -11.72 7.01 -9.53
C ASP A 108 -12.36 6.06 -10.54
N THR A 109 -11.62 5.02 -10.94
CA THR A 109 -12.14 4.00 -11.85
C THR A 109 -13.27 3.21 -11.19
N LYS A 110 -13.14 2.82 -9.91
CA LYS A 110 -14.23 2.16 -9.16
C LYS A 110 -15.49 3.02 -9.12
N ARG A 111 -15.35 4.34 -8.90
CA ARG A 111 -16.48 5.29 -8.96
C ARG A 111 -17.12 5.34 -10.35
N TYR A 112 -16.33 5.26 -11.41
CA TYR A 112 -16.84 5.22 -12.78
C TYR A 112 -17.68 3.95 -13.05
N PHE A 113 -17.21 2.76 -12.63
CA PHE A 113 -18.01 1.53 -12.71
C PHE A 113 -19.28 1.62 -11.85
N ALA A 114 -19.17 2.14 -10.62
CA ALA A 114 -20.31 2.26 -9.71
C ALA A 114 -21.43 3.18 -10.23
N GLN A 115 -21.09 4.25 -10.96
CA GLN A 115 -22.08 5.10 -11.65
C GLN A 115 -22.91 4.33 -12.70
N LYS A 116 -22.40 3.19 -13.18
CA LYS A 116 -23.09 2.28 -14.10
C LYS A 116 -23.73 1.09 -13.38
N GLN A 117 -23.78 1.11 -12.05
CA GLN A 117 -24.29 0.04 -11.18
C GLN A 117 -23.48 -1.26 -11.29
N ILE A 118 -22.20 -1.16 -11.63
CA ILE A 118 -21.28 -2.30 -11.71
C ILE A 118 -20.31 -2.22 -10.54
N ALA A 119 -20.27 -3.28 -9.72
CA ALA A 119 -19.27 -3.40 -8.67
C ALA A 119 -17.94 -3.93 -9.23
N VAL A 120 -16.83 -3.56 -8.60
CA VAL A 120 -15.50 -4.05 -8.98
C VAL A 120 -14.95 -4.94 -7.88
N TRP A 121 -14.73 -6.20 -8.21
CA TRP A 121 -14.04 -7.19 -7.39
C TRP A 121 -12.57 -7.23 -7.81
N ASP A 122 -11.84 -6.20 -7.43
CA ASP A 122 -10.40 -6.13 -7.64
C ASP A 122 -9.63 -7.01 -6.64
N ILE A 123 -8.31 -7.11 -6.79
CA ILE A 123 -7.48 -7.96 -5.92
C ILE A 123 -7.64 -7.60 -4.42
N ASP A 124 -7.83 -6.32 -4.10
CA ASP A 124 -7.99 -5.85 -2.73
C ASP A 124 -9.36 -6.24 -2.16
N TYR A 125 -10.43 -6.12 -2.94
CA TYR A 125 -11.77 -6.57 -2.54
C TYR A 125 -11.79 -8.08 -2.34
N ILE A 126 -11.30 -8.86 -3.32
CA ILE A 126 -11.32 -10.33 -3.27
C ILE A 126 -10.53 -10.82 -2.06
N SER A 127 -9.33 -10.29 -1.83
CA SER A 127 -8.55 -10.61 -0.63
C SER A 127 -9.35 -10.37 0.64
N LYS A 128 -9.91 -9.17 0.84
CA LYS A 128 -10.65 -8.85 2.06
C LYS A 128 -11.91 -9.70 2.23
N ARG A 129 -12.65 -9.93 1.15
CA ARG A 129 -13.93 -10.64 1.16
C ARG A 129 -13.77 -12.14 1.43
N PHE A 130 -12.73 -12.76 0.87
CA PHE A 130 -12.55 -14.21 0.85
C PHE A 130 -11.29 -14.68 1.59
N GLY A 131 -10.78 -13.89 2.54
CA GLY A 131 -9.48 -14.15 3.16
C GLY A 131 -9.36 -15.50 3.86
N LYS A 132 -10.43 -15.99 4.49
CA LYS A 132 -10.46 -17.31 5.14
C LYS A 132 -10.41 -18.43 4.09
N GLU A 133 -11.16 -18.28 3.02
CA GLU A 133 -11.28 -19.23 1.92
C GLU A 133 -9.99 -19.31 1.11
N ILE A 134 -9.34 -18.16 0.84
CA ILE A 134 -8.04 -18.07 0.19
C ILE A 134 -6.99 -18.90 0.95
N ILE A 135 -6.90 -18.73 2.28
CA ILE A 135 -5.96 -19.46 3.14
C ILE A 135 -6.29 -20.96 3.17
N LYS A 136 -7.57 -21.31 3.15
CA LYS A 136 -8.04 -22.70 3.20
C LYS A 136 -7.78 -23.45 1.89
N LEU A 137 -8.06 -22.82 0.73
CA LEU A 137 -7.89 -23.42 -0.59
C LEU A 137 -6.43 -23.71 -0.95
N LYS A 138 -5.47 -22.89 -0.47
CA LYS A 138 -4.02 -23.05 -0.68
C LYS A 138 -3.62 -23.27 -2.15
N HIS A 139 -4.32 -22.64 -3.09
CA HIS A 139 -3.97 -22.68 -4.51
C HIS A 139 -2.54 -22.14 -4.77
N PRO A 140 -1.66 -22.82 -5.53
CA PRO A 140 -0.24 -22.47 -5.63
C PRO A 140 0.08 -21.04 -6.10
N ILE A 141 -0.71 -20.53 -7.04
CA ILE A 141 -0.53 -19.21 -7.66
C ILE A 141 -1.37 -18.16 -6.93
N PHE A 142 -2.70 -18.29 -7.00
CA PHE A 142 -3.63 -17.32 -6.41
C PHE A 142 -3.44 -17.08 -4.91
N THR A 143 -3.09 -18.09 -4.11
CA THR A 143 -2.86 -17.86 -2.67
C THR A 143 -1.74 -16.85 -2.45
N LYS A 144 -0.63 -16.94 -3.20
CA LYS A 144 0.47 -15.97 -3.09
C LYS A 144 0.02 -14.57 -3.55
N LEU A 145 -0.73 -14.52 -4.65
CA LEU A 145 -1.25 -13.28 -5.22
C LEU A 145 -2.18 -12.54 -4.24
N PHE A 146 -3.15 -13.23 -3.65
CA PHE A 146 -4.13 -12.62 -2.77
C PHE A 146 -3.65 -12.45 -1.32
N ILE A 147 -2.79 -13.34 -0.78
CA ILE A 147 -2.23 -13.16 0.58
C ILE A 147 -1.38 -11.89 0.67
N ALA A 148 -0.60 -11.57 -0.37
CA ALA A 148 0.15 -10.31 -0.41
C ALA A 148 -0.76 -9.08 -0.24
N ASN A 149 -2.04 -9.20 -0.61
CA ASN A 149 -3.04 -8.14 -0.53
C ASN A 149 -3.95 -8.23 0.72
N LEU A 150 -4.03 -9.39 1.38
CA LEU A 150 -4.70 -9.54 2.69
C LEU A 150 -4.07 -8.68 3.78
N ASP A 151 -2.77 -8.45 3.63
CA ASP A 151 -1.93 -7.75 4.59
C ASP A 151 -1.78 -6.24 4.32
N LYS A 152 -2.52 -5.69 3.35
CA LYS A 152 -2.45 -4.29 2.92
C LYS A 152 -3.16 -3.31 3.85
N LYS A 153 -2.72 -3.29 5.10
CA LYS A 153 -2.43 -2.04 5.80
C LYS A 153 -1.04 -2.20 6.39
N PRO A 154 0.04 -2.05 5.60
CA PRO A 154 1.41 -2.13 6.12
C PRO A 154 1.57 -1.24 7.35
N GLU A 155 0.86 -0.10 7.38
CA GLU A 155 0.80 0.83 8.51
C GLU A 155 0.27 0.17 9.78
N ILE A 156 -0.81 -0.62 9.72
CA ILE A 156 -1.35 -1.31 10.91
C ILE A 156 -0.35 -2.33 11.45
N LYS A 157 0.34 -3.06 10.58
CA LYS A 157 1.37 -4.01 11.01
C LYS A 157 2.54 -3.28 11.67
N LEU A 158 2.98 -2.17 11.08
CA LEU A 158 4.05 -1.35 11.62
C LEU A 158 3.66 -0.72 12.96
N VAL A 159 2.42 -0.24 13.11
CA VAL A 159 1.87 0.26 14.38
C VAL A 159 1.89 -0.85 15.44
N LYS A 160 1.38 -2.05 15.13
CA LYS A 160 1.41 -3.18 16.07
C LYS A 160 2.83 -3.58 16.47
N LYS A 161 3.76 -3.64 15.52
CA LYS A 161 5.18 -3.90 15.81
C LYS A 161 5.75 -2.80 16.73
N LEU A 162 5.39 -1.54 16.50
CA LEU A 162 5.85 -0.40 17.28
C LEU A 162 5.30 -0.41 18.72
N GLU A 163 4.04 -0.80 18.89
CA GLU A 163 3.39 -0.96 20.21
C GLU A 163 4.03 -2.07 21.06
N LEU A 164 4.52 -3.14 20.42
CA LEU A 164 5.21 -4.23 21.10
C LEU A 164 6.62 -3.86 21.59
N ILE A 165 7.24 -2.84 21.00
CA ILE A 165 8.58 -2.39 21.37
C ILE A 165 8.50 -1.44 22.57
N LYS A 166 9.16 -1.84 23.66
CA LYS A 166 9.24 -1.06 24.90
C LYS A 166 10.18 0.14 24.73
N PRO A 167 9.75 1.34 25.15
CA PRO A 167 10.64 2.49 25.21
C PRO A 167 11.84 2.25 26.13
N GLY A 168 13.02 2.65 25.69
CA GLY A 168 14.28 2.56 26.43
C GLY A 168 15.40 1.89 25.65
N ARG A 169 16.58 1.84 26.28
CA ARG A 169 17.81 1.33 25.65
C ARG A 169 17.75 -0.17 25.33
N ALA A 170 16.99 -0.95 26.09
CA ALA A 170 16.95 -2.40 25.97
C ALA A 170 16.52 -2.89 24.58
N GLU A 171 15.51 -2.24 23.99
CA GLU A 171 14.95 -2.63 22.69
C GLU A 171 15.23 -1.59 21.57
N TRP A 172 16.20 -0.71 21.80
CA TRP A 172 16.55 0.36 20.85
C TRP A 172 16.94 -0.16 19.47
N SER A 173 17.64 -1.30 19.37
CA SER A 173 18.02 -1.89 18.08
C SER A 173 16.81 -2.40 17.30
N LEU A 174 15.82 -2.99 17.99
CA LEU A 174 14.55 -3.40 17.37
C LEU A 174 13.77 -2.18 16.88
N TYR A 175 13.74 -1.12 17.69
CA TYR A 175 13.12 0.15 17.33
C TYR A 175 13.76 0.74 16.06
N GLN A 176 15.10 0.81 15.99
CA GLN A 176 15.78 1.32 14.81
C GLN A 176 15.44 0.51 13.55
N LYS A 177 15.48 -0.82 13.63
CA LYS A 177 15.12 -1.66 12.50
C LYS A 177 13.69 -1.39 12.02
N LEU A 178 12.75 -1.26 12.95
CA LEU A 178 11.36 -0.95 12.62
C LEU A 178 11.19 0.46 12.05
N MET A 179 11.92 1.44 12.56
CA MET A 179 11.87 2.81 12.06
C MET A 179 12.29 2.90 10.60
N ASN A 180 13.25 2.08 10.15
CA ASN A 180 13.57 1.99 8.73
C ASN A 180 12.38 1.52 7.89
N GLU A 181 11.69 0.46 8.31
CA GLU A 181 10.47 -0.03 7.61
C GLU A 181 9.38 1.06 7.58
N ILE A 182 9.20 1.80 8.68
CA ILE A 182 8.23 2.90 8.79
C ILE A 182 8.60 4.06 7.84
N LEU A 183 9.85 4.53 7.88
CA LEU A 183 10.31 5.65 7.07
C LEU A 183 10.25 5.32 5.57
N THR A 184 10.64 4.11 5.18
CA THR A 184 10.47 3.64 3.81
C THR A 184 8.99 3.65 3.41
N THR A 185 8.11 3.14 4.27
CA THR A 185 6.67 3.06 3.97
C THR A 185 6.03 4.45 3.85
N LEU A 186 6.44 5.42 4.68
CA LEU A 186 5.85 6.76 4.72
C LEU A 186 6.37 7.69 3.64
N PHE A 187 7.64 7.58 3.27
CA PHE A 187 8.31 8.60 2.46
C PHE A 187 8.91 8.10 1.14
N CYS A 188 8.92 6.78 0.90
CA CYS A 188 9.51 6.18 -0.30
C CYS A 188 8.43 5.44 -1.09
N PRO A 189 7.99 5.94 -2.27
CA PRO A 189 8.36 7.21 -2.93
C PRO A 189 7.73 8.46 -2.25
N PRO A 190 8.21 9.69 -2.54
CA PRO A 190 9.14 10.06 -3.61
C PRO A 190 10.62 10.17 -3.20
N LEU A 191 10.95 9.96 -1.93
CA LEU A 191 12.35 9.86 -1.49
C LEU A 191 12.93 8.48 -1.81
N ASP A 192 14.26 8.39 -1.79
CA ASP A 192 14.97 7.12 -1.88
C ASP A 192 15.01 6.39 -0.54
N ASN A 193 15.38 5.10 -0.55
CA ASN A 193 15.44 4.30 0.67
C ASN A 193 16.44 4.89 1.70
N PRO A 194 16.12 4.83 3.01
CA PRO A 194 17.05 5.26 4.04
C PRO A 194 18.33 4.43 4.01
N HIS A 195 19.48 5.10 4.09
CA HIS A 195 20.77 4.46 4.28
C HIS A 195 21.11 4.37 5.78
N TYR A 196 21.62 3.21 6.18
CA TYR A 196 22.32 3.04 7.44
C TYR A 196 23.78 3.44 7.25
N GLU A 197 24.29 4.38 8.05
CA GLU A 197 25.74 4.47 8.23
C GLU A 197 26.19 3.31 9.14
N ILE A 198 26.83 2.31 8.52
CA ILE A 198 27.68 1.36 9.25
C ILE A 198 28.84 2.19 9.79
N THR A 199 28.96 2.21 11.11
CA THR A 199 29.97 2.89 11.92
C THR A 199 31.33 3.04 11.24
N ASP A 200 31.84 4.28 11.17
CA ASP A 200 33.28 4.53 11.16
C ASP A 200 33.91 3.90 12.42
N ASP A 201 35.15 3.43 12.25
CA ASP A 201 35.98 2.66 13.20
C ASP A 201 36.06 3.21 14.64
N PHE A 202 35.64 4.45 14.87
CA PHE A 202 35.72 5.14 16.16
C PHE A 202 34.43 5.13 16.99
N LYS A 203 33.29 4.60 16.52
CA LYS A 203 32.01 4.48 17.29
C LYS A 203 31.44 5.77 17.92
N ILE A 204 31.92 6.96 17.56
CA ILE A 204 31.58 8.21 18.27
C ILE A 204 30.30 8.90 17.74
N ASN A 205 29.92 8.71 16.47
CA ASN A 205 28.79 9.41 15.87
C ASN A 205 27.96 8.48 14.99
N ARG A 206 26.85 7.96 15.53
CA ARG A 206 25.84 7.23 14.76
C ARG A 206 24.72 8.19 14.41
N ARG A 207 24.58 8.52 13.12
CA ARG A 207 23.34 9.08 12.57
C ARG A 207 22.36 7.92 12.42
N ASP A 208 21.12 8.07 12.89
CA ASP A 208 20.18 6.95 12.84
C ASP A 208 19.74 6.66 11.41
N PHE A 209 19.37 7.68 10.62
CA PHE A 209 19.02 7.52 9.20
C PHE A 209 19.44 8.73 8.35
N ILE A 210 19.89 8.46 7.13
CA ILE A 210 20.11 9.46 6.08
C ILE A 210 19.27 9.05 4.88
N ILE A 211 18.38 9.94 4.45
CA ILE A 211 17.50 9.69 3.30
C ILE A 211 17.90 10.63 2.15
N PRO A 212 18.32 10.11 0.97
CA PRO A 212 18.60 10.95 -0.19
C PRO A 212 17.33 11.62 -0.73
N ASN A 213 17.44 12.87 -1.15
CA ASN A 213 16.33 13.68 -1.64
C ASN A 213 16.58 14.18 -3.08
N TYR A 214 16.19 13.37 -4.05
CA TYR A 214 16.26 13.70 -5.48
C TYR A 214 14.96 14.28 -6.04
N CYS A 215 13.98 14.63 -5.21
CA CYS A 215 12.67 15.10 -5.66
C CYS A 215 12.76 16.43 -6.43
N GLU A 216 12.29 16.52 -7.67
CA GLU A 216 12.35 17.77 -8.46
C GLU A 216 11.16 18.72 -8.20
N SER A 217 10.11 18.25 -7.52
CA SER A 217 8.94 19.06 -7.19
C SER A 217 8.32 18.70 -5.82
N GLY A 218 7.36 19.53 -5.38
CA GLY A 218 6.61 19.33 -4.15
C GLY A 218 7.39 19.70 -2.87
N PHE A 219 6.92 19.18 -1.73
CA PHE A 219 7.45 19.52 -0.41
C PHE A 219 8.95 19.21 -0.28
N TRP A 220 9.38 18.02 -0.69
CA TRP A 220 10.77 17.60 -0.53
C TRP A 220 11.73 18.38 -1.44
N ALA A 221 11.31 18.78 -2.64
CA ALA A 221 12.07 19.69 -3.49
C ALA A 221 12.23 21.06 -2.84
N TYR A 222 11.16 21.62 -2.29
CA TYR A 222 11.22 22.88 -1.53
C TYR A 222 12.20 22.80 -0.36
N MET A 223 12.18 21.69 0.39
CA MET A 223 13.12 21.48 1.49
C MET A 223 14.56 21.40 1.00
N ARG A 224 14.82 20.73 -0.13
CA ARG A 224 16.14 20.69 -0.75
C ARG A 224 16.62 22.09 -1.10
N ASP A 225 15.79 22.88 -1.79
CA ASP A 225 16.19 24.18 -2.30
C ASP A 225 16.41 25.22 -1.19
N GLN A 226 15.52 25.24 -0.18
CA GLN A 226 15.57 26.23 0.90
C GLN A 226 16.58 25.89 2.00
N TYR A 227 16.80 24.60 2.26
CA TYR A 227 17.65 24.14 3.37
C TYR A 227 18.84 23.31 2.89
N SER A 228 19.15 23.29 1.59
CA SER A 228 20.19 22.43 1.01
C SER A 228 20.02 20.96 1.45
N ALA A 229 18.76 20.50 1.58
CA ALA A 229 18.40 19.21 2.11
C ALA A 229 18.51 18.10 1.05
N ASP A 230 19.68 17.97 0.43
CA ASP A 230 20.02 16.88 -0.49
C ASP A 230 20.01 15.53 0.26
N PHE A 231 20.26 15.57 1.56
CA PHE A 231 20.09 14.45 2.47
C PHE A 231 19.26 14.85 3.70
N ILE A 232 18.25 14.06 4.03
CA ILE A 232 17.41 14.29 5.20
C ILE A 232 17.99 13.47 6.35
N ILE A 233 18.44 14.15 7.40
CA ILE A 233 18.93 13.50 8.62
C ILE A 233 17.75 13.21 9.54
N ILE A 234 17.57 11.95 9.92
CA ILE A 234 16.54 11.55 10.89
C ILE A 234 17.22 10.87 12.08
N ASP A 235 16.88 11.34 13.28
CA ASP A 235 17.34 10.80 14.55
C ASP A 235 16.13 10.21 15.30
N ALA A 236 16.17 8.91 15.57
CA ALA A 236 15.03 8.15 16.08
C ALA A 236 15.31 7.67 17.51
N LYS A 237 14.74 8.38 18.48
CA LYS A 237 14.94 8.15 19.91
C LYS A 237 13.88 7.19 20.48
N ASN A 238 14.29 5.96 20.78
CA ASN A 238 13.52 5.04 21.63
C ASN A 238 13.65 5.39 23.13
N TYR A 239 13.44 6.65 23.51
CA TYR A 239 13.65 7.08 24.89
C TYR A 239 12.46 6.75 25.79
N SER A 240 12.75 6.47 27.07
CA SER A 240 11.77 6.43 28.16
C SER A 240 11.66 7.75 28.92
N LYS A 241 12.57 8.70 28.65
CA LYS A 241 12.62 10.05 29.21
C LYS A 241 12.43 11.08 28.10
N LYS A 242 11.98 12.28 28.48
CA LYS A 242 11.78 13.39 27.53
C LYS A 242 13.03 13.71 26.72
N VAL A 243 12.83 14.16 25.49
CA VAL A 243 13.89 14.73 24.64
C VAL A 243 14.34 16.06 25.25
N GLN A 244 15.66 16.29 25.31
CA GLN A 244 16.28 17.44 25.97
C GLN A 244 17.14 18.25 24.98
N LYS A 245 17.60 19.43 25.42
CA LYS A 245 18.52 20.30 24.67
C LYS A 245 19.67 19.56 23.98
N ARG A 246 20.33 18.62 24.68
CA ARG A 246 21.49 17.89 24.14
C ARG A 246 21.16 17.08 22.89
N ASP A 247 19.93 16.55 22.80
CA ASP A 247 19.50 15.69 21.70
C ASP A 247 19.28 16.54 20.44
N VAL A 248 18.70 17.73 20.60
CA VAL A 248 18.57 18.74 19.54
C VAL A 248 19.93 19.20 19.03
N LEU A 249 20.86 19.48 19.95
CA LEU A 249 22.23 19.89 19.59
C LEU A 249 22.98 18.77 18.86
N GLN A 250 22.75 17.50 19.24
CA GLN A 250 23.34 16.36 18.55
C GLN A 250 22.92 16.35 17.06
N VAL A 251 21.63 16.51 16.77
CA VAL A 251 21.14 16.59 15.38
C VAL A 251 21.69 17.82 14.67
N SER A 252 21.67 18.98 15.32
CA SER A 252 22.19 20.23 14.75
C SER A 252 23.66 20.13 14.32
N ASN A 253 24.48 19.33 15.00
CA ASN A 253 25.88 19.12 14.63
C ASN A 253 26.07 18.34 13.32
N TYR A 254 25.09 17.53 12.92
CA TYR A 254 25.09 16.84 11.63
C TYR A 254 24.66 17.76 10.48
N LEU A 255 23.86 18.77 10.78
CA LEU A 255 23.34 19.70 9.78
C LEU A 255 24.42 20.71 9.39
N LYS A 256 24.90 20.59 8.14
CA LYS A 256 25.94 21.42 7.55
C LYS A 256 25.61 21.70 6.09
N LYS A 257 25.79 22.96 5.67
CA LYS A 257 25.50 23.41 4.30
C LYS A 257 26.31 22.66 3.23
N HIS A 258 27.57 22.33 3.51
CA HIS A 258 28.45 21.56 2.61
C HIS A 258 28.50 20.07 2.98
N GLY A 259 27.39 19.52 3.48
CA GLY A 259 27.30 18.15 3.95
C GLY A 259 25.90 17.59 3.71
N ALA A 260 25.25 17.11 4.76
CA ALA A 260 23.90 16.56 4.65
C ALA A 260 22.82 17.62 4.32
N GLY A 261 23.08 18.90 4.61
CA GLY A 261 22.09 19.96 4.51
C GLY A 261 21.74 20.58 5.86
N LEU A 262 20.76 21.47 5.85
CA LEU A 262 20.32 22.26 7.00
C LEU A 262 18.94 21.82 7.52
N PHE A 263 18.47 20.64 7.12
CA PHE A 263 17.19 20.07 7.53
C PHE A 263 17.34 18.71 8.21
N GLY A 264 16.67 18.53 9.35
CA GLY A 264 16.63 17.25 10.05
C GLY A 264 15.33 17.01 10.81
N ILE A 265 15.12 15.76 11.20
CA ILE A 265 13.92 15.30 11.90
C ILE A 265 14.33 14.54 13.16
N ILE A 266 13.68 14.83 14.29
CA ILE A 266 13.75 14.03 15.51
C ILE A 266 12.44 13.29 15.68
N ILE A 267 12.49 11.97 15.80
CA ILE A 267 11.32 11.13 16.09
C ILE A 267 11.53 10.53 17.48
N SER A 268 10.58 10.70 18.40
CA SER A 268 10.70 10.18 19.76
C SER A 268 9.42 9.53 20.26
N ARG A 269 9.60 8.47 21.06
CA ARG A 269 8.55 7.78 21.83
C ARG A 269 8.05 8.57 23.04
N THR A 270 8.62 9.74 23.28
CA THR A 270 8.29 10.63 24.41
C THR A 270 8.21 12.07 23.93
N GLU A 271 7.45 12.86 24.69
CA GLU A 271 7.42 14.31 24.57
C GLU A 271 8.82 14.95 24.73
N GLN A 272 8.96 16.18 24.24
CA GLN A 272 10.13 17.01 24.49
C GLN A 272 9.96 17.84 25.77
N ASP A 273 11.06 18.27 26.39
CA ASP A 273 11.01 19.26 27.46
C ASP A 273 11.10 20.71 26.93
N LEU A 274 10.91 21.68 27.83
CA LEU A 274 11.00 23.10 27.48
C LEU A 274 12.38 23.46 26.92
N SER A 275 13.46 22.85 27.43
CA SER A 275 14.82 23.12 26.96
C SER A 275 15.02 22.70 25.50
N ALA A 276 14.48 21.55 25.10
CA ALA A 276 14.51 21.08 23.72
C ALA A 276 13.73 22.01 22.80
N SER A 277 12.49 22.38 23.17
CA SER A 277 11.65 23.24 22.34
C SER A 277 12.27 24.64 22.12
N LEU A 278 12.84 25.24 23.16
CA LEU A 278 13.58 26.51 23.04
C LEU A 278 14.82 26.37 22.18
N THR A 279 15.56 25.26 22.33
CA THR A 279 16.78 25.01 21.54
C THR A 279 16.47 24.82 20.06
N ILE A 280 15.37 24.14 19.69
CA ILE A 280 14.94 24.00 18.29
C ILE A 280 14.72 25.38 17.65
N ARG A 281 14.02 26.27 18.37
CA ARG A 281 13.76 27.65 17.91
C ARG A 281 15.05 28.46 17.78
N GLU A 282 15.94 28.35 18.77
CA GLU A 282 17.23 29.03 18.77
C GLU A 282 18.12 28.59 17.61
N VAL A 283 18.22 27.27 17.37
CA VAL A 283 18.99 26.68 16.26
C VAL A 283 18.47 27.17 14.91
N TRP A 284 17.15 27.27 14.74
CA TRP A 284 16.58 27.82 13.50
C TRP A 284 16.81 29.33 13.37
N ALA A 285 16.56 30.11 14.43
CA ALA A 285 16.68 31.56 14.40
C ALA A 285 18.12 32.04 14.16
N ILE A 286 19.11 31.37 14.77
CA ILE A 286 20.52 31.77 14.73
C ILE A 286 21.27 31.07 13.59
N GLN A 287 21.09 29.76 13.44
CA GLN A 287 21.90 28.95 12.52
C GLN A 287 21.17 28.61 11.21
N ARG A 288 19.89 28.99 11.07
CA ARG A 288 19.03 28.66 9.92
C ARG A 288 18.92 27.15 9.64
N LYS A 289 19.17 26.33 10.66
CA LYS A 289 18.98 24.88 10.61
C LYS A 289 17.56 24.55 11.05
N LEU A 290 16.77 23.95 10.18
CA LEU A 290 15.42 23.53 10.50
C LEU A 290 15.42 22.11 11.05
N ILE A 291 14.96 21.97 12.29
CA ILE A 291 14.75 20.67 12.92
C ILE A 291 13.26 20.55 13.24
N ILE A 292 12.61 19.51 12.70
CA ILE A 292 11.22 19.18 13.04
C ILE A 292 11.23 18.02 14.03
N GLY A 293 10.40 18.11 15.06
CA GLY A 293 10.25 17.04 16.04
C GLY A 293 8.86 16.41 15.99
N HIS A 294 8.80 15.09 15.82
CA HIS A 294 7.62 14.29 16.10
C HIS A 294 7.79 13.65 17.49
N PHE A 295 7.05 14.19 18.46
CA PHE A 295 7.12 13.75 19.85
C PHE A 295 5.78 13.16 20.26
N GLN A 296 5.79 11.89 20.68
CA GLN A 296 4.57 11.25 21.15
C GLN A 296 4.15 11.86 22.49
N GLU A 297 3.00 12.53 22.50
CA GLU A 297 2.34 13.00 23.73
C GLU A 297 1.80 11.78 24.49
N ARG A 298 1.95 11.76 25.82
CA ARG A 298 1.25 10.79 26.65
C ARG A 298 -0.22 11.19 26.68
N PHE A 299 -1.10 10.30 26.20
CA PHE A 299 -2.53 10.36 26.50
C PHE A 299 -2.76 10.15 28.00
#